data_AF-A0A6I3S0R7-F1
#
_entry.id   AF-A0A6I3S0R7-F1
#
_cell.length_a   1.000
_cell.length_b   1.000
_cell.length_c   1.000
_cell.angle_alpha   90.00
_cell.angle_beta   90.00
_cell.angle_gamma   90.00
#
_symmetry.space_group_name_H-M   'P 1'
#
loop_
_entity.id
_entity.type
_entity.pdbx_description
1 polymer ?
#
loop_
_entity_poly.entity_id
_entity_poly.type
_entity_poly.pdbx_seq_one_letter_code
_entity_poly.pdbx_strand_id
1 'polypeptide(L)'
;MKSITRRALLTILAGFSFFNPAAVLSAKEKELAIFYSFSGNSKRVTEIFQKLEHCDISEIKTLEPYNAYDAREDRKKRELPPISPLNIDLDNYRKIVLIFPVWGYTPALPMQSFLRKHSLNNEVEIISVGVGRLGGMYKDVHKLLPHAKITRFTHVPRASDLTDRELETMLRNRSLPPSMHAILTKGLDAYKEEIKARIDFTNAEFAKMLPRTATWCKTPQVKPKPRLSTNPAPDCLSFQNNILYFNGQPIGMGVFYGALPSEGSEVTISGSTNAV
;
A
#
# COMPACT_ATOMS: atom_id res chain seq x y z
N MET A 1 -53.56 64.34 30.36
CA MET A 1 -53.90 64.53 28.94
C MET A 1 -52.72 64.09 28.08
N LYS A 2 -53.03 63.41 26.95
CA LYS A 2 -52.17 62.80 25.91
C LYS A 2 -51.73 61.34 26.16
N SER A 3 -52.60 60.45 25.68
CA SER A 3 -52.39 59.06 25.28
C SER A 3 -51.56 58.94 23.99
N ILE A 4 -50.91 57.79 23.76
CA ILE A 4 -50.58 57.11 22.47
C ILE A 4 -49.79 55.83 22.87
N THR A 5 -50.41 54.66 23.06
CA THR A 5 -50.80 53.56 22.13
C THR A 5 -49.79 52.41 21.99
N ARG A 6 -50.38 51.20 21.97
CA ARG A 6 -49.81 49.84 22.00
C ARG A 6 -49.01 49.48 20.73
N ARG A 7 -48.17 48.44 20.90
CA ARG A 7 -47.53 47.54 19.90
C ARG A 7 -46.18 47.98 19.32
N ALA A 8 -45.11 47.35 19.82
CA ALA A 8 -44.10 46.70 18.98
C ALA A 8 -43.41 45.60 19.81
N LEU A 9 -43.94 44.39 19.67
CA LEU A 9 -43.27 43.14 20.04
C LEU A 9 -42.20 42.92 18.96
N LEU A 10 -40.91 42.97 19.30
CA LEU A 10 -39.87 42.38 18.45
C LEU A 10 -39.12 41.33 19.26
N THR A 11 -39.53 40.09 19.00
CA THR A 11 -38.84 38.85 19.28
C THR A 11 -37.36 38.96 18.91
N ILE A 12 -36.49 38.86 19.91
CA ILE A 12 -35.08 38.53 19.71
C ILE A 12 -35.07 37.07 19.24
N LEU A 13 -35.03 36.86 17.91
CA LEU A 13 -34.73 35.55 17.36
C LEU A 13 -33.29 35.22 17.77
N ALA A 14 -33.14 34.12 18.50
CA ALA A 14 -31.88 33.47 18.76
C ALA A 14 -31.14 33.25 17.42
N GLY A 15 -30.15 34.10 17.14
CA GLY A 15 -29.08 33.80 16.20
C GLY A 15 -28.09 32.81 16.82
N PHE A 16 -28.59 31.74 17.43
CA PHE A 16 -27.77 30.55 17.62
C PHE A 16 -27.83 29.83 16.29
N SER A 17 -26.81 30.04 15.46
CA SER A 17 -26.48 29.10 14.40
C SER A 17 -26.56 27.72 15.04
N PHE A 18 -27.50 26.90 14.59
CA PHE A 18 -27.54 25.50 14.97
C PHE A 18 -26.24 24.87 14.46
N PHE A 19 -25.17 24.97 15.26
CA PHE A 19 -24.09 24.02 15.21
C PHE A 19 -24.80 22.69 15.43
N ASN A 20 -24.93 21.93 14.36
CA ASN A 20 -25.43 20.57 14.43
C ASN A 20 -24.21 19.68 14.68
N PRO A 21 -23.84 19.41 15.96
CA PRO A 21 -22.65 18.62 16.26
C PRO A 21 -22.73 17.22 15.65
N ALA A 22 -23.93 16.71 15.35
CA ALA A 22 -24.11 15.42 14.69
C ALA A 22 -23.58 15.41 13.24
N ALA A 23 -23.68 16.52 12.50
CA ALA A 23 -23.13 16.62 11.15
C ALA A 23 -21.59 16.71 11.17
N VAL A 24 -21.03 17.42 12.16
CA VAL A 24 -19.58 17.51 12.38
C VAL A 24 -19.00 16.19 12.91
N LEU A 25 -19.72 15.48 13.79
CA LEU A 25 -19.34 14.12 14.24
C LEU A 25 -19.43 13.11 13.08
N SER A 26 -20.48 13.19 12.26
CA SER A 26 -20.70 12.29 11.11
C SER A 26 -19.69 12.51 9.98
N ALA A 27 -19.25 13.75 9.75
CA ALA A 27 -18.17 14.04 8.79
C ALA A 27 -16.83 13.39 9.23
N LYS A 28 -16.56 13.37 10.54
CA LYS A 28 -15.29 12.86 11.10
C LYS A 28 -15.17 11.33 11.14
N GLU A 29 -16.07 10.58 10.51
CA GLU A 29 -15.96 9.12 10.34
C GLU A 29 -15.86 8.68 8.88
N LYS A 30 -15.98 9.60 7.92
CA LYS A 30 -15.99 9.27 6.49
C LYS A 30 -14.60 8.86 6.00
N GLU A 31 -14.57 7.85 5.13
CA GLU A 31 -13.36 7.41 4.41
C GLU A 31 -13.47 7.77 2.93
N LEU A 32 -12.35 8.18 2.32
CA LEU A 32 -12.23 8.48 0.88
C LEU A 32 -11.05 7.71 0.29
N ALA A 33 -11.29 6.90 -0.73
CA ALA A 33 -10.23 6.32 -1.54
C ALA A 33 -9.91 7.21 -2.75
N ILE A 34 -8.72 7.80 -2.74
CA ILE A 34 -8.17 8.57 -3.86
C ILE A 34 -7.25 7.67 -4.65
N PHE A 35 -7.50 7.52 -5.96
CA PHE A 35 -6.73 6.61 -6.77
C PHE A 35 -6.25 7.19 -8.09
N TYR A 36 -5.14 6.68 -8.60
CA TYR A 36 -4.72 6.86 -9.98
C TYR A 36 -4.64 5.51 -10.67
N SER A 37 -5.07 5.40 -11.92
CA SER A 37 -5.02 4.16 -12.69
C SER A 37 -4.56 4.40 -14.12
N PHE A 38 -3.42 3.81 -14.49
CA PHE A 38 -2.89 3.91 -15.86
C PHE A 38 -3.51 2.85 -16.79
N SER A 39 -3.51 1.59 -16.37
CA SER A 39 -3.98 0.44 -17.18
C SER A 39 -5.24 -0.24 -16.62
N GLY A 40 -5.98 0.41 -15.72
CA GLY A 40 -7.20 -0.13 -15.13
C GLY A 40 -7.02 -0.94 -13.83
N ASN A 41 -5.83 -1.43 -13.53
CA ASN A 41 -5.60 -2.30 -12.36
C ASN A 41 -5.92 -1.61 -11.02
N SER A 42 -5.41 -0.39 -10.80
CA SER A 42 -5.67 0.35 -9.55
C SER A 42 -7.13 0.78 -9.45
N LYS A 43 -7.80 1.04 -10.57
CA LYS A 43 -9.25 1.28 -10.62
C LYS A 43 -10.01 0.06 -10.13
N ARG A 44 -9.71 -1.14 -10.66
CA ARG A 44 -10.34 -2.39 -10.21
C ARG A 44 -10.11 -2.66 -8.73
N VAL A 45 -8.89 -2.46 -8.22
CA VAL A 45 -8.60 -2.56 -6.77
C VAL A 45 -9.45 -1.58 -5.97
N THR A 46 -9.60 -0.35 -6.45
CA THR A 46 -10.41 0.69 -5.79
C THR A 46 -11.90 0.36 -5.78
N GLU A 47 -12.45 -0.16 -6.88
CA GLU A 47 -13.87 -0.54 -6.97
C GLU A 47 -14.20 -1.70 -6.03
N ILE A 48 -13.32 -2.70 -5.90
CA ILE A 48 -13.51 -3.79 -4.93
C ILE A 48 -13.36 -3.27 -3.51
N PHE A 49 -12.35 -2.43 -3.24
CA PHE A 49 -12.16 -1.77 -1.95
C PHE A 49 -13.39 -0.94 -1.53
N GLN A 50 -13.97 -0.18 -2.47
CA GLN A 50 -15.17 0.62 -2.25
C GLN A 50 -16.35 -0.26 -1.80
N LYS A 51 -16.56 -1.40 -2.48
CA LYS A 51 -17.63 -2.34 -2.13
C LYS A 51 -17.43 -2.94 -0.74
N LEU A 52 -16.19 -3.14 -0.31
CA LEU A 52 -15.84 -3.72 0.99
C LEU A 52 -16.00 -2.74 2.14
N GLU A 53 -15.56 -1.50 1.94
CA GLU A 53 -15.44 -0.50 3.01
C GLU A 53 -16.54 0.56 2.98
N HIS A 54 -17.40 0.54 1.95
CA HIS A 54 -18.48 1.51 1.76
C HIS A 54 -18.00 2.97 1.80
N CYS A 55 -16.81 3.23 1.25
CA CYS A 55 -16.17 4.54 1.24
C CYS A 55 -16.49 5.35 -0.03
N ASP A 56 -16.22 6.66 0.01
CA ASP A 56 -16.23 7.50 -1.18
C ASP A 56 -15.00 7.17 -2.05
N ILE A 57 -15.08 7.39 -3.36
CA ILE A 57 -13.92 7.24 -4.26
C ILE A 57 -13.72 8.48 -5.12
N SER A 58 -12.46 8.80 -5.41
CA SER A 58 -12.10 9.89 -6.33
C SER A 58 -10.89 9.51 -7.18
N GLU A 59 -11.01 9.70 -8.50
CA GLU A 59 -9.96 9.39 -9.45
C GLU A 59 -9.12 10.63 -9.75
N ILE A 60 -7.80 10.52 -9.54
CA ILE A 60 -6.83 11.46 -10.07
C ILE A 60 -6.76 11.27 -11.57
N LYS A 61 -7.05 12.34 -12.31
CA LYS A 61 -6.85 12.41 -13.76
C LYS A 61 -5.77 13.43 -14.08
N THR A 62 -4.93 13.11 -15.05
CA THR A 62 -4.05 14.10 -15.67
C THR A 62 -4.90 15.09 -16.47
N LEU A 63 -4.40 16.33 -16.61
CA LEU A 63 -5.10 17.36 -17.37
C LEU A 63 -5.28 16.95 -18.84
N GLU A 64 -4.22 16.36 -19.41
CA GLU A 64 -4.22 15.74 -20.74
C GLU A 64 -4.16 14.21 -20.60
N PRO A 65 -4.77 13.43 -21.53
CA PRO A 65 -4.71 11.97 -21.50
C PRO A 65 -3.28 11.45 -21.46
N TYR A 66 -2.91 10.77 -20.37
CA TYR A 66 -1.53 10.36 -20.14
C TYR A 66 -1.24 9.01 -20.79
N ASN A 67 -0.51 9.03 -21.92
CA ASN A 67 -0.16 7.82 -22.66
C ASN A 67 1.18 7.20 -22.19
N ALA A 68 1.52 6.03 -22.74
CA ALA A 68 2.72 5.30 -22.36
C ALA A 68 4.04 5.99 -22.75
N TYR A 69 4.03 6.80 -23.81
CA TYR A 69 5.20 7.58 -24.23
C TYR A 69 5.46 8.71 -23.23
N ASP A 70 4.45 9.52 -22.92
CA ASP A 70 4.57 10.64 -21.97
C ASP A 70 4.94 10.12 -20.58
N ALA A 71 4.28 9.07 -20.11
CA ALA A 71 4.61 8.42 -18.84
C ALA A 71 6.05 7.89 -18.80
N ARG A 72 6.64 7.53 -19.94
CA ARG A 72 8.06 7.12 -20.00
C ARG A 72 8.99 8.33 -20.00
N GLU A 73 8.70 9.35 -20.80
CA GLU A 73 9.53 10.55 -20.91
C GLU A 73 9.55 11.34 -19.59
N ASP A 74 8.39 11.55 -18.98
CA ASP A 74 8.29 12.23 -17.69
C ASP A 74 9.05 11.48 -16.60
N ARG A 75 9.00 10.14 -16.59
CA ARG A 75 9.80 9.32 -15.65
C ARG A 75 11.29 9.49 -15.84
N LYS A 76 11.78 9.62 -17.07
CA LYS A 76 13.20 9.87 -17.34
C LYS A 76 13.62 11.26 -16.84
N LYS A 77 12.78 12.26 -17.09
CA LYS A 77 13.04 13.66 -16.71
C LYS A 77 12.70 13.99 -15.26
N ARG A 78 11.98 13.10 -14.57
CA ARG A 78 11.37 13.33 -13.25
C ARG A 78 10.38 14.50 -13.26
N GLU A 79 9.69 14.68 -14.38
CA GLU A 79 8.65 15.69 -14.54
C GLU A 79 7.34 15.17 -13.97
N LEU A 80 6.58 16.06 -13.33
CA LEU A 80 5.29 15.73 -12.73
C LEU A 80 4.17 16.23 -13.65
N PRO A 81 3.30 15.34 -14.13
CA PRO A 81 2.24 15.74 -15.04
C PRO A 81 1.23 16.63 -14.30
N PRO A 82 0.68 17.65 -14.96
CA PRO A 82 -0.44 18.41 -14.40
C PRO A 82 -1.64 17.47 -14.23
N ILE A 83 -2.29 17.59 -13.07
CA ILE A 83 -3.52 16.86 -12.74
C ILE A 83 -4.70 17.83 -12.69
N SER A 84 -5.88 17.32 -13.08
CA SER A 84 -7.14 18.02 -12.94
C SER A 84 -7.42 18.35 -11.46
N PRO A 85 -8.08 19.49 -11.16
CA PRO A 85 -8.43 19.83 -9.80
C PRO A 85 -9.30 18.75 -9.14
N LEU A 86 -8.99 18.42 -7.88
CA LEU A 86 -9.87 17.62 -7.06
C LEU A 86 -10.83 18.57 -6.33
N ASN A 87 -12.08 18.68 -6.79
CA ASN A 87 -13.10 19.50 -6.14
C ASN A 87 -13.70 18.75 -4.93
N ILE A 88 -12.84 18.35 -4.00
CA ILE A 88 -13.19 17.64 -2.77
C ILE A 88 -12.42 18.29 -1.63
N ASP A 89 -13.14 18.68 -0.59
CA ASP A 89 -12.53 19.14 0.66
C ASP A 89 -12.11 17.92 1.50
N LEU A 90 -10.80 17.68 1.54
CA LEU A 90 -10.18 16.51 2.17
C LEU A 90 -10.27 16.53 3.69
N ASP A 91 -10.48 17.70 4.31
CA ASP A 91 -10.61 17.83 5.77
C ASP A 91 -11.94 17.28 6.29
N ASN A 92 -12.92 17.06 5.40
CA ASN A 92 -14.19 16.39 5.71
C ASN A 92 -14.09 14.87 5.88
N TYR A 93 -12.90 14.29 5.72
CA TYR A 93 -12.68 12.85 5.81
C TYR A 93 -11.77 12.51 6.98
N ARG A 94 -12.09 11.47 7.75
CA ARG A 94 -11.19 10.96 8.81
C ARG A 94 -9.96 10.32 8.21
N LYS A 95 -10.19 9.53 7.17
CA LYS A 95 -9.20 8.65 6.58
C LYS A 95 -9.20 8.76 5.06
N ILE A 96 -8.00 8.90 4.51
CA ILE A 96 -7.74 8.89 3.08
C ILE A 96 -7.00 7.59 2.73
N VAL A 97 -7.51 6.88 1.73
CA VAL A 97 -6.88 5.67 1.20
C VAL A 97 -6.27 6.02 -0.15
N LEU A 98 -4.95 5.91 -0.28
CA LEU A 98 -4.22 6.23 -1.49
C LEU A 98 -3.96 4.95 -2.29
N ILE A 99 -4.56 4.82 -3.47
CA ILE A 99 -4.45 3.62 -4.32
C ILE A 99 -3.76 3.95 -5.64
N PHE A 100 -2.59 3.37 -5.92
CA PHE A 100 -1.81 3.79 -7.10
C PHE A 100 -0.86 2.71 -7.63
N PRO A 101 -0.51 2.77 -8.93
CA PRO A 101 0.51 1.92 -9.48
C PRO A 101 1.91 2.32 -8.99
N VAL A 102 2.79 1.34 -8.83
CA VAL A 102 4.21 1.57 -8.50
C VAL A 102 5.02 1.67 -9.79
N TRP A 103 5.73 2.79 -9.98
CA TRP A 103 6.62 3.00 -11.12
C TRP A 103 8.05 3.23 -10.63
N GLY A 104 8.97 2.30 -10.91
CA GLY A 104 10.38 2.48 -10.52
C GLY A 104 10.58 2.60 -9.01
N TYR A 105 9.82 1.85 -8.22
CA TYR A 105 9.85 1.82 -6.75
C TYR A 105 9.32 3.09 -6.04
N THR A 106 8.57 3.93 -6.73
CA THR A 106 7.92 5.13 -6.18
C THR A 106 6.45 5.19 -6.62
N PRO A 107 5.56 5.97 -5.96
CA PRO A 107 4.21 6.19 -6.45
C PRO A 107 4.22 6.71 -7.90
N ALA A 108 3.23 6.35 -8.71
CA ALA A 108 3.13 6.89 -10.07
C ALA A 108 3.10 8.43 -10.08
N LEU A 109 3.64 9.03 -11.14
CA LEU A 109 3.86 10.47 -11.20
C LEU A 109 2.59 11.31 -10.95
N PRO A 110 1.39 10.95 -11.45
CA PRO A 110 0.16 11.69 -11.12
C PRO A 110 -0.21 11.64 -9.64
N MET A 111 0.06 10.52 -8.95
CA MET A 111 -0.12 10.45 -7.49
C MET A 111 0.91 11.34 -6.79
N GLN A 112 2.15 11.40 -7.26
CA GLN A 112 3.14 12.36 -6.72
C GLN A 112 2.71 13.81 -6.94
N SER A 113 2.15 14.15 -8.12
CA SER A 113 1.58 15.48 -8.38
C SER A 113 0.49 15.83 -7.37
N PHE A 114 -0.38 14.88 -7.05
CA PHE A 114 -1.42 15.05 -6.04
C PHE A 114 -0.81 15.30 -4.65
N LEU A 115 0.08 14.42 -4.18
CA LEU A 115 0.66 14.52 -2.83
C LEU A 115 1.52 15.78 -2.62
N ARG A 116 2.04 16.39 -3.70
CA ARG A 116 2.76 17.68 -3.61
C ARG A 116 1.83 18.89 -3.60
N LYS A 117 0.62 18.77 -4.12
CA LYS A 117 -0.38 19.85 -4.15
C LYS A 117 -1.28 19.87 -2.92
N HIS A 118 -1.39 18.73 -2.23
CA HIS A 118 -2.30 18.56 -1.10
C HIS A 118 -1.53 18.07 0.13
N SER A 119 -1.61 18.81 1.23
CA SER A 119 -1.19 18.31 2.54
C SER A 119 -2.32 17.44 3.10
N LEU A 120 -1.99 16.25 3.60
CA LEU A 120 -2.95 15.37 4.28
C LEU A 120 -2.66 15.40 5.77
N ASN A 121 -3.61 15.91 6.56
CA ASN A 121 -3.58 15.85 8.02
C ASN A 121 -4.41 14.68 8.57
N ASN A 122 -5.00 13.90 7.67
CA ASN A 122 -5.89 12.77 7.93
C ASN A 122 -5.09 11.52 8.33
N GLU A 123 -5.81 10.48 8.75
CA GLU A 123 -5.25 9.13 8.74
C GLU A 123 -5.06 8.67 7.30
N VAL A 124 -3.93 8.04 6.98
CA VAL A 124 -3.63 7.62 5.61
C VAL A 124 -3.35 6.13 5.54
N GLU A 125 -4.10 5.42 4.70
CA GLU A 125 -3.81 4.05 4.28
C GLU A 125 -3.28 4.06 2.85
N ILE A 126 -2.27 3.25 2.56
CA ILE A 126 -1.67 3.18 1.23
C ILE A 126 -1.87 1.79 0.65
N ILE A 127 -2.42 1.71 -0.55
CA ILE A 127 -2.54 0.48 -1.33
C ILE A 127 -1.78 0.65 -2.65
N SER A 128 -0.61 0.06 -2.72
CA SER A 128 0.22 0.05 -3.93
C SER A 128 -0.14 -1.12 -4.84
N VAL A 129 -0.16 -0.91 -6.14
CA VAL A 129 -0.53 -1.92 -7.15
C VAL A 129 0.60 -2.09 -8.17
N GLY A 130 0.98 -3.32 -8.51
CA GLY A 130 1.94 -3.53 -9.60
C GLY A 130 2.75 -4.81 -9.51
N VAL A 131 3.81 -4.89 -10.30
CA VAL A 131 4.69 -6.07 -10.42
C VAL A 131 6.07 -5.86 -9.79
N GLY A 132 6.29 -4.73 -9.11
CA GLY A 132 7.60 -4.26 -8.66
C GLY A 132 7.80 -4.28 -7.15
N ARG A 133 9.07 -4.29 -6.72
CA ARG A 133 9.50 -4.23 -5.31
C ARG A 133 8.95 -2.99 -4.59
N LEU A 134 8.79 -3.07 -3.27
CA LEU A 134 8.44 -1.93 -2.41
C LEU A 134 9.66 -1.10 -1.96
N GLY A 135 10.88 -1.56 -2.28
CA GLY A 135 12.12 -0.99 -1.76
C GLY A 135 12.36 0.44 -2.23
N GLY A 136 12.19 1.42 -1.33
CA GLY A 136 12.32 2.86 -1.59
C GLY A 136 11.01 3.63 -1.41
N MET A 137 9.88 3.02 -1.79
CA MET A 137 8.55 3.66 -1.77
C MET A 137 8.14 4.12 -0.37
N TYR A 138 8.42 3.33 0.67
CA TYR A 138 8.13 3.75 2.05
C TYR A 138 8.80 5.08 2.39
N LYS A 139 10.09 5.23 2.07
CA LYS A 139 10.84 6.47 2.35
C LYS A 139 10.29 7.63 1.53
N ASP A 140 9.97 7.40 0.26
CA ASP A 140 9.46 8.45 -0.62
C ASP A 140 8.05 8.91 -0.23
N VAL A 141 7.18 7.99 0.19
CA VAL A 141 5.84 8.37 0.68
C VAL A 141 5.93 9.16 1.98
N HIS A 142 6.81 8.80 2.92
CA HIS A 142 7.00 9.60 4.14
C HIS A 142 7.54 11.01 3.84
N LYS A 143 8.35 11.18 2.80
CA LYS A 143 8.80 12.52 2.36
C LYS A 143 7.66 13.33 1.73
N LEU A 144 6.77 12.67 1.00
CA LEU A 144 5.61 13.31 0.35
C LEU A 144 4.48 13.60 1.34
N LEU A 145 4.42 12.87 2.46
CA LEU A 145 3.39 12.98 3.49
C LEU A 145 4.02 13.24 4.88
N PRO A 146 4.71 14.37 5.08
CA PRO A 146 5.44 14.62 6.33
C PRO A 146 4.54 14.80 7.56
N HIS A 147 3.27 15.17 7.36
CA HIS A 147 2.30 15.43 8.43
C HIS A 147 1.22 14.35 8.58
N ALA A 148 1.11 13.44 7.61
CA ALA A 148 0.05 12.44 7.63
C ALA A 148 0.35 11.33 8.62
N LYS A 149 -0.68 10.88 9.34
CA LYS A 149 -0.59 9.66 10.16
C LYS A 149 -0.81 8.46 9.25
N ILE A 150 0.26 7.88 8.73
CA ILE A 150 0.18 6.65 7.93
C ILE A 150 -0.19 5.49 8.85
N THR A 151 -1.38 4.92 8.68
CA THR A 151 -1.93 3.86 9.54
C THR A 151 -1.71 2.46 8.96
N ARG A 152 -1.58 2.33 7.64
CA ARG A 152 -1.42 1.02 6.98
C ARG A 152 -0.76 1.14 5.61
N PHE A 153 0.01 0.11 5.27
CA PHE A 153 0.55 -0.09 3.94
C PHE A 153 0.17 -1.50 3.43
N THR A 154 -0.38 -1.57 2.22
CA THR A 154 -0.74 -2.81 1.53
C THR A 154 -0.19 -2.80 0.12
N HIS A 155 0.29 -3.96 -0.32
CA HIS A 155 0.71 -4.17 -1.71
C HIS A 155 -0.17 -5.23 -2.37
N VAL A 156 -0.72 -4.88 -3.53
CA VAL A 156 -1.46 -5.79 -4.41
C VAL A 156 -0.56 -6.12 -5.60
N PRO A 157 0.18 -7.25 -5.54
CA PRO A 157 1.00 -7.69 -6.65
C PRO A 157 0.10 -8.21 -7.79
N ARG A 158 0.47 -7.92 -9.04
CA ARG A 158 -0.13 -8.55 -10.23
C ARG A 158 -1.67 -8.61 -10.18
N ALA A 159 -2.32 -7.47 -9.90
CA ALA A 159 -3.78 -7.41 -9.78
C ALA A 159 -4.51 -7.97 -11.01
N SER A 160 -3.93 -7.88 -12.20
CA SER A 160 -4.44 -8.48 -13.45
C SER A 160 -4.60 -10.00 -13.40
N ASP A 161 -3.80 -10.67 -12.57
CA ASP A 161 -3.71 -12.13 -12.52
C ASP A 161 -4.63 -12.71 -11.44
N LEU A 162 -5.16 -11.86 -10.56
CA LEU A 162 -6.06 -12.24 -9.47
C LEU A 162 -7.51 -12.25 -9.94
N THR A 163 -8.27 -13.27 -9.55
CA THR A 163 -9.73 -13.26 -9.61
C THR A 163 -10.31 -12.21 -8.64
N ASP A 164 -11.56 -11.78 -8.87
CA ASP A 164 -12.23 -10.83 -7.97
C ASP A 164 -12.31 -11.37 -6.53
N ARG A 165 -12.56 -12.67 -6.36
CA ARG A 165 -12.64 -13.32 -5.05
C ARG A 165 -11.30 -13.31 -4.31
N GLU A 166 -10.20 -13.57 -5.01
CA GLU A 166 -8.85 -13.54 -4.41
C GLU A 166 -8.47 -12.11 -4.00
N LEU A 167 -8.73 -11.15 -4.88
CA LEU A 167 -8.48 -9.74 -4.59
C LEU A 167 -9.34 -9.23 -3.43
N GLU A 168 -10.62 -9.59 -3.39
CA GLU A 168 -11.51 -9.29 -2.27
C GLU A 168 -10.99 -9.89 -0.96
N THR A 169 -10.57 -11.15 -0.97
CA THR A 169 -10.00 -11.85 0.20
C THR A 169 -8.73 -11.15 0.69
N MET A 170 -7.83 -10.78 -0.23
CA MET A 170 -6.62 -10.02 0.09
C MET A 170 -6.95 -8.68 0.75
N LEU A 171 -7.92 -7.94 0.19
CA LEU A 171 -8.33 -6.66 0.76
C LEU A 171 -9.00 -6.84 2.12
N ARG A 172 -9.92 -7.80 2.32
CA ARG A 172 -10.53 -8.05 3.63
C ARG A 172 -9.50 -8.37 4.72
N ASN A 173 -8.47 -9.13 4.37
CA ASN A 173 -7.45 -9.59 5.32
C ASN A 173 -6.26 -8.64 5.49
N ARG A 174 -6.21 -7.51 4.75
CA ARG A 174 -5.12 -6.52 4.83
C ARG A 174 -4.94 -5.90 6.22
N SER A 175 -6.00 -5.96 7.04
CA SER A 175 -6.05 -5.39 8.37
C SER A 175 -5.47 -6.28 9.46
N LEU A 176 -5.35 -7.58 9.19
CA LEU A 176 -4.76 -8.51 10.11
C LEU A 176 -3.27 -8.17 10.27
N PRO A 177 -2.77 -8.01 11.51
CA PRO A 177 -1.33 -7.86 11.72
C PRO A 177 -0.62 -9.05 11.04
N PRO A 178 0.60 -8.85 10.49
CA PRO A 178 1.35 -9.96 9.92
C PRO A 178 1.51 -11.03 11.00
N SER A 179 0.73 -12.10 10.90
CA SER A 179 0.62 -13.12 11.96
C SER A 179 1.60 -14.27 11.76
N MET A 180 2.65 -14.08 10.96
CA MET A 180 3.58 -15.14 10.59
C MET A 180 5.01 -14.59 10.55
N HIS A 181 5.79 -14.92 11.55
CA HIS A 181 7.25 -14.89 11.46
C HIS A 181 7.68 -16.22 10.83
N ALA A 182 8.46 -16.21 9.74
CA ALA A 182 9.14 -17.44 9.34
C ALA A 182 10.49 -17.55 10.05
N ILE A 183 10.71 -18.69 10.71
CA ILE A 183 12.03 -19.12 11.17
C ILE A 183 12.59 -20.06 10.12
N LEU A 184 13.82 -19.79 9.69
CA LEU A 184 14.58 -20.68 8.81
C LEU A 184 15.43 -21.61 9.66
N THR A 185 15.35 -22.93 9.43
CA THR A 185 16.26 -23.90 10.07
C THR A 185 17.00 -24.69 9.00
N LYS A 186 18.19 -25.19 9.34
CA LYS A 186 19.01 -26.00 8.43
C LYS A 186 18.48 -27.45 8.44
N GLY A 187 17.85 -27.87 7.34
CA GLY A 187 17.25 -29.21 7.21
C GLY A 187 15.93 -29.41 7.96
N LEU A 188 15.42 -30.65 7.91
CA LEU A 188 14.11 -31.07 8.46
C LEU A 188 14.06 -31.19 9.99
N ASP A 189 15.19 -31.06 10.67
CA ASP A 189 15.31 -31.30 12.12
C ASP A 189 15.10 -29.98 12.88
N ALA A 190 13.91 -29.80 13.46
CA ALA A 190 13.50 -28.57 14.16
C ALA A 190 14.37 -28.22 15.40
N TYR A 191 15.27 -29.13 15.81
CA TYR A 191 16.16 -28.97 16.96
C TYR A 191 17.63 -28.73 16.58
N LYS A 192 17.98 -28.69 15.28
CA LYS A 192 19.37 -28.45 14.83
C LYS A 192 19.53 -27.10 14.16
N GLU A 193 20.33 -26.26 14.82
CA GLU A 193 20.85 -24.96 14.40
C GLU A 193 19.81 -23.97 13.83
N GLU A 194 19.32 -23.12 14.72
CA GLU A 194 18.51 -21.95 14.38
C GLU A 194 19.29 -21.00 13.47
N ILE A 195 18.88 -20.88 12.22
CA ILE A 195 19.20 -19.68 11.46
C ILE A 195 18.17 -18.65 11.90
N LYS A 196 18.58 -17.77 12.84
CA LYS A 196 17.73 -16.69 13.35
C LYS A 196 17.49 -15.67 12.25
N ALA A 197 16.60 -15.96 11.32
CA ALA A 197 16.06 -15.00 10.36
C ALA A 197 14.64 -14.68 10.79
N ARG A 198 14.32 -13.39 10.96
CA ARG A 198 12.94 -12.93 11.11
C ARG A 198 12.52 -12.32 9.77
N ILE A 199 11.57 -12.97 9.13
CA ILE A 199 10.96 -12.50 7.89
C ILE A 199 9.61 -11.91 8.24
N ASP A 200 9.45 -10.61 8.01
CA ASP A 200 8.16 -9.94 8.17
C ASP A 200 7.45 -10.00 6.82
N PHE A 201 6.57 -10.99 6.65
CA PHE A 201 5.74 -11.08 5.45
C PHE A 201 4.64 -10.04 5.48
N THR A 202 4.46 -9.31 4.38
CA THR A 202 3.36 -8.35 4.24
C THR A 202 2.01 -9.03 3.97
N ASN A 203 1.98 -10.36 3.77
CA ASN A 203 0.78 -11.13 3.43
C ASN A 203 0.88 -12.57 3.98
N ALA A 204 -0.04 -12.95 4.88
CA ALA A 204 -0.09 -14.27 5.50
C ALA A 204 -0.51 -15.42 4.55
N GLU A 205 -1.32 -15.13 3.53
CA GLU A 205 -1.69 -16.12 2.50
C GLU A 205 -0.49 -16.45 1.61
N PHE A 206 0.37 -15.47 1.34
CA PHE A 206 1.61 -15.71 0.62
C PHE A 206 2.57 -16.62 1.40
N ALA A 207 2.64 -16.46 2.72
CA ALA A 207 3.44 -17.36 3.57
C ALA A 207 2.92 -18.81 3.55
N LYS A 208 1.60 -19.03 3.41
CA LYS A 208 1.00 -20.37 3.23
C LYS A 208 1.26 -20.98 1.84
N MET A 209 1.56 -20.15 0.85
CA MET A 209 1.90 -20.57 -0.52
C MET A 209 3.38 -20.92 -0.69
N LEU A 210 4.23 -20.59 0.28
CA LEU A 210 5.63 -21.01 0.27
C LEU A 210 5.71 -22.52 0.55
N PRO A 211 6.62 -23.24 -0.12
CA PRO A 211 6.86 -24.64 0.20
C PRO A 211 7.42 -24.76 1.61
N ARG A 212 7.14 -25.88 2.29
CA ARG A 212 7.66 -26.15 3.64
C ARG A 212 9.18 -26.19 3.67
N THR A 213 9.80 -26.60 2.58
CA THR A 213 11.25 -26.59 2.39
C THR A 213 11.61 -25.89 1.09
N ALA A 214 12.78 -25.26 1.07
CA ALA A 214 13.34 -24.62 -0.11
C ALA A 214 14.86 -24.82 -0.14
N THR A 215 15.46 -24.77 -1.31
CA THR A 215 16.93 -24.78 -1.45
C THR A 215 17.46 -23.36 -1.33
N TRP A 216 18.44 -23.15 -0.46
CA TRP A 216 19.13 -21.87 -0.37
C TRP A 216 20.10 -21.69 -1.53
N CYS A 217 19.85 -20.69 -2.37
CA CYS A 217 20.62 -20.41 -3.57
C CYS A 217 21.45 -19.13 -3.43
N LYS A 218 22.48 -18.99 -4.28
CA LYS A 218 23.06 -17.68 -4.55
C LYS A 218 22.00 -16.74 -5.11
N THR A 219 21.98 -15.51 -4.59
CA THR A 219 21.13 -14.46 -5.17
C THR A 219 21.55 -14.21 -6.62
N PRO A 220 20.61 -14.20 -7.58
CA PRO A 220 20.94 -13.93 -8.98
C PRO A 220 21.67 -12.59 -9.10
N GLN A 221 22.86 -12.61 -9.68
CA GLN A 221 23.55 -11.37 -10.08
C GLN A 221 22.69 -10.71 -11.16
N VAL A 222 22.09 -9.56 -10.86
CA VAL A 222 21.31 -8.80 -11.85
C VAL A 222 22.28 -8.30 -12.92
N LYS A 223 22.46 -9.05 -14.01
CA LYS A 223 23.22 -8.58 -15.17
C LYS A 223 22.35 -7.60 -15.97
N PRO A 224 22.91 -6.48 -16.48
CA PRO A 224 22.13 -5.39 -17.10
C PRO A 224 21.46 -5.71 -18.46
N LYS A 225 21.53 -6.95 -18.96
CA LYS A 225 20.95 -7.35 -20.26
C LYS A 225 20.34 -8.75 -20.17
N PRO A 226 19.06 -8.96 -20.55
CA PRO A 226 18.47 -10.28 -20.57
C PRO A 226 18.88 -11.01 -21.86
N ARG A 227 19.83 -11.94 -21.76
CA ARG A 227 19.89 -13.08 -22.67
C ARG A 227 20.14 -14.35 -21.86
N LEU A 228 19.29 -15.33 -22.18
CA LEU A 228 19.24 -16.72 -21.73
C LEU A 228 19.03 -16.97 -20.23
N SER A 229 17.83 -17.51 -19.96
CA SER A 229 17.47 -18.49 -18.94
C SER A 229 18.56 -18.84 -17.92
N THR A 230 18.47 -18.20 -16.76
CA THR A 230 18.64 -18.91 -15.50
C THR A 230 17.33 -18.74 -14.76
N ASN A 231 16.29 -19.48 -15.17
CA ASN A 231 15.18 -19.68 -14.25
C ASN A 231 15.82 -20.25 -12.97
N PRO A 232 15.66 -19.58 -11.82
CA PRO A 232 16.11 -20.16 -10.56
C PRO A 232 15.49 -21.55 -10.44
N ALA A 233 16.24 -22.50 -9.89
CA ALA A 233 15.71 -23.83 -9.62
C ALA A 233 14.35 -23.71 -8.91
N PRO A 234 13.36 -24.57 -9.20
CA PRO A 234 12.13 -24.58 -8.43
C PRO A 234 12.46 -24.69 -6.94
N ASP A 235 11.70 -23.96 -6.13
CA ASP A 235 11.84 -23.87 -4.68
C ASP A 235 13.17 -23.27 -4.19
N CYS A 236 13.67 -22.25 -4.88
CA CYS A 236 14.94 -21.58 -4.59
C CYS A 236 14.75 -20.32 -3.73
N LEU A 237 15.31 -20.30 -2.52
CA LEU A 237 15.30 -19.17 -1.60
C LEU A 237 16.66 -18.44 -1.66
N SER A 238 16.65 -17.10 -1.70
CA SER A 238 17.90 -16.32 -1.56
C SER A 238 17.65 -14.99 -0.86
N PHE A 239 18.70 -14.35 -0.34
CA PHE A 239 18.58 -13.11 0.40
C PHE A 239 19.67 -12.10 0.03
N GLN A 240 19.26 -10.87 -0.26
CA GLN A 240 20.17 -9.78 -0.59
C GLN A 240 19.55 -8.44 -0.21
N ASN A 241 20.35 -7.55 0.40
CA ASN A 241 19.95 -6.18 0.76
C ASN A 241 18.65 -6.14 1.60
N ASN A 242 18.53 -7.01 2.60
CA ASN A 242 17.35 -7.12 3.47
C ASN A 242 16.05 -7.55 2.75
N ILE A 243 16.17 -8.11 1.56
CA ILE A 243 15.05 -8.63 0.77
C ILE A 243 15.25 -10.14 0.59
N LEU A 244 14.20 -10.90 0.91
CA LEU A 244 14.10 -12.32 0.63
C LEU A 244 13.50 -12.56 -0.75
N TYR A 245 14.03 -13.53 -1.46
CA TYR A 245 13.60 -13.95 -2.79
C TYR A 245 13.20 -15.41 -2.78
N PHE A 246 12.12 -15.74 -3.48
CA PHE A 246 11.71 -17.11 -3.79
C PHE A 246 11.56 -17.26 -5.30
N ASN A 247 12.24 -18.24 -5.88
CA ASN A 247 12.36 -18.42 -7.33
C ASN A 247 12.73 -17.10 -8.03
N GLY A 248 13.68 -16.36 -7.44
CA GLY A 248 14.19 -15.09 -7.98
C GLY A 248 13.24 -13.90 -7.87
N GLN A 249 12.02 -14.09 -7.36
CA GLN A 249 11.05 -13.03 -7.13
C GLN A 249 11.16 -12.51 -5.68
N PRO A 250 11.15 -11.19 -5.45
CA PRO A 250 11.17 -10.63 -4.11
C PRO A 250 9.86 -10.96 -3.38
N ILE A 251 9.95 -11.53 -2.18
CA ILE A 251 8.78 -12.03 -1.44
C ILE A 251 8.58 -11.40 -0.07
N GLY A 252 9.59 -10.72 0.47
CA GLY A 252 9.47 -10.10 1.78
C GLY A 252 10.74 -9.38 2.18
N MET A 253 10.62 -8.57 3.23
CA MET A 253 11.80 -8.03 3.92
C MET A 253 12.13 -8.96 5.08
N GLY A 254 13.42 -9.19 5.29
CA GLY A 254 13.90 -10.05 6.36
C GLY A 254 15.14 -9.48 7.02
N VAL A 255 15.28 -9.74 8.31
CA VAL A 255 16.50 -9.47 9.08
C VAL A 255 17.09 -10.81 9.48
N PHE A 256 18.34 -11.06 9.09
CA PHE A 256 19.10 -12.23 9.51
C PHE A 256 19.99 -11.82 10.68
N TYR A 257 19.80 -12.49 11.82
CA TYR A 257 20.55 -12.30 13.06
C TYR A 257 21.76 -13.26 13.16
N GLY A 258 22.08 -14.00 12.09
CA GLY A 258 23.18 -14.96 12.02
C GLY A 258 23.78 -15.10 10.62
N ALA A 259 24.69 -16.06 10.44
CA ALA A 259 25.28 -16.35 9.14
C ALA A 259 24.23 -16.88 8.15
N LEU A 260 24.31 -16.45 6.89
CA LEU A 260 23.42 -16.97 5.84
C LEU A 260 23.72 -18.46 5.59
N PRO A 261 22.70 -19.27 5.24
CA PRO A 261 22.91 -20.65 4.85
C PRO A 261 23.90 -20.76 3.69
N SER A 262 24.63 -21.88 3.64
CA SER A 262 25.48 -22.19 2.49
C SER A 262 24.63 -22.49 1.26
N GLU A 263 25.13 -22.11 0.08
CA GLU A 263 24.47 -22.47 -1.19
C GLU A 263 24.24 -23.98 -1.29
N GLY A 264 23.06 -24.37 -1.75
CA GLY A 264 22.61 -25.76 -1.84
C GLY A 264 22.03 -26.33 -0.55
N SER A 265 22.02 -25.58 0.56
CA SER A 265 21.42 -26.06 1.81
C SER A 265 19.89 -26.10 1.70
N GLU A 266 19.27 -27.19 2.14
CA GLU A 266 17.82 -27.19 2.36
C GLU A 266 17.51 -26.33 3.60
N VAL A 267 16.57 -25.40 3.43
CA VAL A 267 16.03 -24.56 4.51
C VAL A 267 14.57 -24.91 4.73
N THR A 268 14.20 -25.13 5.98
CA THR A 268 12.80 -25.31 6.35
C THR A 268 12.20 -23.94 6.65
N ILE A 269 11.03 -23.67 6.07
CA ILE A 269 10.27 -22.45 6.30
C ILE A 269 9.14 -22.80 7.27
N SER A 270 9.32 -22.45 8.54
CA SER A 270 8.31 -22.66 9.57
C SER A 270 7.66 -21.34 9.94
N GLY A 271 6.35 -21.22 9.75
CA GLY A 271 5.58 -20.06 10.22
C GLY A 271 5.25 -20.19 11.70
N SER A 272 5.62 -19.20 12.51
CA SER A 272 5.15 -19.05 13.90
C SER A 272 4.07 -17.98 13.94
N THR A 273 2.92 -18.31 14.52
CA THR A 273 1.87 -17.35 14.90
C THR A 273 2.16 -16.67 16.24
N ASN A 274 3.19 -17.12 16.96
CA ASN A 274 3.50 -16.62 18.28
C ASN A 274 4.50 -15.48 18.16
N ALA A 275 4.04 -14.28 18.49
CA ALA A 275 4.91 -13.18 18.88
C ALA A 275 5.69 -13.62 20.12
N VAL A 276 7.01 -13.73 20.01
CA VAL A 276 7.93 -13.66 21.15
C VAL A 276 8.24 -12.20 21.40
#